data_AF-A0A8J4Y7X5-F1
#
_entry.id   AF-A0A8J4Y7X5-F1
#
_cell.length_a   1.000
_cell.length_b   1.000
_cell.length_c   1.000
_cell.angle_alpha   90.00
_cell.angle_beta   90.00
_cell.angle_gamma   90.00
#
_symmetry.space_group_name_H-M   'P 1'
#
loop_
_entity.id
_entity.type
_entity.pdbx_description
1 polymer ?
#
loop_
_entity_poly.entity_id
_entity_poly.type
_entity_poly.pdbx_seq_one_letter_code
_entity_poly.pdbx_strand_id
1 'polypeptide(L)'
;MTLFADQLELPARIQRGLRQVALFVSLLYIKHWHEALIPEYAPKNDLELLQALNEYPDKEVGAEGTRALSRHLWYLSEDLIALAFFDDKFEDGEKKWMLENLVRPASKKALKRLEGKGLRVTNTTTLSGFVTSRSKRLFELLTDRKEHPRTYSRTKH
;
A
#
# COMPACT_ATOMS: atom_id res chain seq x y z
N MET A 1 16.37 -26.56 0.68
CA MET A 1 17.46 -26.81 1.64
C MET A 1 17.29 -25.83 2.78
N THR A 2 17.10 -26.30 4.00
CA THR A 2 17.02 -25.48 5.22
C THR A 2 18.33 -25.67 6.00
N LEU A 3 19.07 -24.58 6.24
CA LEU A 3 20.29 -24.62 7.03
C LEU A 3 19.99 -25.09 8.46
N PHE A 4 20.89 -25.90 9.01
CA PHE A 4 20.83 -26.43 10.36
C PHE A 4 19.64 -27.36 10.71
N ALA A 5 18.95 -27.90 9.70
CA ALA A 5 17.77 -28.75 9.94
C ALA A 5 18.07 -29.99 10.78
N ASP A 6 19.25 -30.59 10.58
CA ASP A 6 19.69 -31.80 11.29
C ASP A 6 20.12 -31.47 12.73
N GLN A 7 20.75 -30.31 12.96
CA GLN A 7 21.16 -29.86 14.30
C GLN A 7 19.98 -29.44 15.18
N LEU A 8 18.87 -29.05 14.58
CA LEU A 8 17.67 -28.54 15.26
C LEU A 8 16.53 -29.56 15.30
N GLU A 9 16.74 -30.77 14.78
CA GLU A 9 15.76 -31.86 14.72
C GLU A 9 14.36 -31.39 14.22
N LEU A 10 14.35 -30.53 13.21
CA LEU A 10 13.12 -29.83 12.82
C LEU A 10 12.06 -30.80 12.27
N PRO A 11 10.84 -30.84 12.83
CA PRO A 11 9.77 -31.67 12.29
C PRO A 11 9.45 -31.28 10.84
N ALA A 12 9.06 -32.26 10.01
CA ALA A 12 8.76 -32.04 8.59
C ALA A 12 7.72 -30.91 8.36
N ARG A 13 6.76 -30.73 9.27
CA ARG A 13 5.80 -29.62 9.23
C ARG A 13 6.48 -28.25 9.31
N ILE A 14 7.44 -28.09 10.23
CA ILE A 14 8.19 -26.84 10.41
C ILE A 14 9.09 -26.59 9.21
N GLN A 15 9.77 -27.62 8.70
CA GLN A 15 10.60 -27.49 7.49
C GLN A 15 9.78 -27.01 6.28
N ARG A 16 8.57 -27.54 6.09
CA ARG A 16 7.65 -27.08 5.03
C ARG A 16 7.25 -25.61 5.24
N GLY A 17 6.86 -25.23 6.46
CA GLY A 17 6.50 -23.85 6.76
C GLY A 17 7.68 -22.88 6.54
N LEU A 18 8.88 -23.23 6.99
CA LEU A 18 10.09 -22.43 6.74
C LEU A 18 10.38 -22.28 5.25
N ARG A 19 10.22 -23.36 4.48
CA ARG A 19 10.37 -23.30 3.02
C ARG A 19 9.33 -22.38 2.38
N GLN A 20 8.06 -22.47 2.78
CA GLN A 20 6.99 -21.60 2.27
C GLN A 20 7.28 -20.12 2.58
N VAL A 21 7.67 -19.80 3.82
CA VAL A 21 8.02 -18.43 4.22
C VAL A 21 9.24 -17.94 3.44
N ALA A 22 10.30 -18.74 3.33
CA ALA A 22 11.51 -18.35 2.61
C ALA A 22 11.22 -18.06 1.13
N LEU A 23 10.41 -18.90 0.48
CA LEU A 23 9.99 -18.68 -0.91
C LEU A 23 9.12 -17.43 -1.04
N PHE A 24 8.13 -17.27 -0.17
CA PHE A 24 7.25 -16.08 -0.17
C PHE A 24 8.05 -14.78 0.00
N VAL A 25 8.96 -14.75 0.98
CA VAL A 25 9.78 -13.57 1.25
C VAL A 25 10.68 -13.25 0.06
N SER A 26 11.39 -14.26 -0.44
CA SER A 26 12.41 -14.05 -1.48
C SER A 26 11.81 -13.74 -2.85
N LEU A 27 10.70 -14.39 -3.22
CA LEU A 27 10.11 -14.28 -4.55
C LEU A 27 9.07 -13.17 -4.67
N LEU A 28 8.43 -12.77 -3.57
CA LEU A 28 7.32 -11.81 -3.62
C LEU A 28 7.50 -10.64 -2.67
N TYR A 29 7.69 -10.90 -1.37
CA TYR A 29 7.48 -9.86 -0.36
C TYR A 29 8.62 -8.84 -0.29
N ILE A 30 9.88 -9.28 -0.44
CA ILE A 30 11.05 -8.41 -0.18
C ILE A 30 11.07 -7.16 -1.06
N LYS A 31 10.66 -7.26 -2.33
CA LYS A 31 10.64 -6.12 -3.26
C LYS A 31 9.68 -5.03 -2.75
N HIS A 32 8.50 -5.42 -2.28
CA HIS A 32 7.48 -4.49 -1.82
C HIS A 32 7.78 -3.96 -0.43
N TRP A 33 8.39 -4.79 0.44
CA TRP A 33 8.78 -4.36 1.78
C TRP A 33 9.84 -3.27 1.75
N HIS A 34 10.82 -3.36 0.85
CA HIS A 34 11.87 -2.34 0.72
C HIS A 34 11.31 -0.97 0.32
N GLU A 35 10.30 -0.93 -0.55
CA GLU A 35 9.70 0.33 -1.02
C GLU A 35 8.61 0.87 -0.10
N ALA A 36 8.10 0.06 0.85
CA ALA A 36 7.03 0.46 1.78
C ALA A 36 7.39 1.65 2.69
N LEU A 37 8.68 1.98 2.81
CA LEU A 37 9.15 3.13 3.60
C LEU A 37 8.99 4.47 2.88
N ILE A 38 8.69 4.46 1.58
CA ILE A 38 8.57 5.66 0.75
C ILE A 38 7.08 5.98 0.55
N PRO A 39 6.56 7.06 1.17
CA PRO A 39 5.12 7.33 1.18
C PRO A 39 4.51 7.57 -0.20
N GLU A 40 5.23 8.21 -1.13
CA GLU A 40 4.72 8.40 -2.50
C GLU A 40 4.51 7.08 -3.25
N TYR A 41 5.35 6.06 -2.99
CA TYR A 41 5.28 4.75 -3.66
C TYR A 41 4.26 3.81 -3.00
N ALA A 42 3.96 4.05 -1.73
CA ALA A 42 3.13 3.17 -0.91
C ALA A 42 1.79 2.78 -1.55
N PRO A 43 1.02 3.68 -2.21
CA PRO A 43 -0.26 3.28 -2.80
C PRO A 43 -0.11 2.30 -3.96
N LYS A 44 0.88 2.52 -4.84
CA LYS A 44 1.14 1.65 -6.01
C LYS A 44 1.69 0.32 -5.56
N ASN A 45 2.69 0.36 -4.70
CA ASN A 45 3.35 -0.81 -4.14
C ASN A 45 2.35 -1.77 -3.45
N ASP A 46 1.41 -1.24 -2.67
CA ASP A 46 0.37 -2.05 -2.03
C ASP A 46 -0.61 -2.66 -3.04
N LEU A 47 -1.00 -1.91 -4.07
CA LEU A 47 -1.89 -2.42 -5.13
C LEU A 47 -1.21 -3.55 -5.92
N GLU A 48 0.05 -3.37 -6.31
CA GLU A 48 0.85 -4.38 -7.01
C GLU A 48 1.06 -5.63 -6.14
N LEU A 49 1.31 -5.46 -4.83
CA LEU A 49 1.42 -6.59 -3.90
C LEU A 49 0.10 -7.37 -3.82
N LEU A 50 -1.05 -6.70 -3.75
CA LEU A 50 -2.37 -7.35 -3.74
C LEU A 50 -2.63 -8.14 -5.03
N GLN A 51 -2.29 -7.57 -6.18
CA GLN A 51 -2.42 -8.26 -7.47
C GLN A 51 -1.52 -9.49 -7.53
N ALA A 52 -0.25 -9.34 -7.13
CA ALA A 52 0.70 -10.45 -7.14
C ALA A 52 0.35 -11.55 -6.13
N LEU A 53 -0.26 -11.21 -4.98
CA LEU A 53 -0.80 -12.18 -4.02
C LEU A 53 -1.97 -12.98 -4.60
N ASN A 54 -2.83 -12.36 -5.40
CA ASN A 54 -3.95 -13.03 -6.08
C ASN A 54 -3.45 -14.05 -7.13
N GLU A 55 -2.33 -13.74 -7.78
CA GLU A 55 -1.68 -14.60 -8.76
C GLU A 55 -0.73 -15.64 -8.15
N TYR A 56 -0.38 -15.51 -6.87
CA TYR A 56 0.65 -16.33 -6.23
C TYR A 56 0.37 -17.85 -6.40
N PRO A 57 1.40 -18.68 -6.71
CA PRO A 57 1.19 -20.09 -7.02
C PRO A 57 0.60 -20.91 -5.86
N ASP A 58 1.06 -20.65 -4.64
CA ASP A 58 0.50 -21.26 -3.43
C ASP A 58 -0.72 -20.46 -2.98
N LYS A 59 -1.92 -20.96 -3.31
CA LYS A 59 -3.18 -20.23 -3.08
C LYS A 59 -3.52 -20.03 -1.60
N GLU A 60 -3.07 -20.92 -0.71
CA GLU A 60 -3.26 -20.75 0.72
C GLU A 60 -2.39 -19.59 1.23
N VAL A 61 -1.11 -19.56 0.85
CA VAL A 61 -0.19 -18.47 1.19
C VAL A 61 -0.65 -17.14 0.59
N GLY A 62 -1.08 -17.13 -0.67
CA GLY A 62 -1.62 -15.93 -1.32
C GLY A 62 -2.86 -15.37 -0.62
N ALA A 63 -3.78 -16.26 -0.20
CA ALA A 63 -4.99 -15.88 0.52
C ALA A 63 -4.68 -15.30 1.91
N GLU A 64 -3.81 -15.96 2.69
CA GLU A 64 -3.40 -15.45 4.01
C GLU A 64 -2.58 -14.16 3.91
N GLY A 65 -1.71 -14.04 2.91
CA GLY A 65 -0.99 -12.79 2.61
C GLY A 65 -1.94 -11.65 2.26
N THR A 66 -2.96 -11.91 1.43
CA THR A 66 -4.01 -10.92 1.09
C THR A 66 -4.79 -10.51 2.35
N ARG A 67 -5.16 -11.48 3.19
CA ARG A 67 -5.84 -11.24 4.47
C ARG A 67 -4.98 -10.43 5.43
N ALA A 68 -3.67 -10.64 5.42
CA ALA A 68 -2.72 -9.86 6.21
C ALA A 68 -2.62 -8.43 5.72
N LEU A 69 -2.36 -8.23 4.43
CA LEU A 69 -2.24 -6.92 3.82
C LEU A 69 -3.51 -6.09 3.97
N SER A 70 -4.69 -6.71 3.83
CA SER A 70 -5.99 -6.06 3.99
C SER A 70 -6.21 -5.40 5.35
N ARG A 71 -5.47 -5.81 6.40
CA ARG A 71 -5.51 -5.15 7.72
C ARG A 71 -4.70 -3.86 7.77
N HIS A 72 -3.82 -3.65 6.80
CA HIS A 72 -2.93 -2.49 6.70
C HIS A 72 -3.39 -1.47 5.64
N LEU A 73 -4.35 -1.80 4.77
CA LEU A 73 -4.88 -0.90 3.73
C LEU A 73 -5.79 0.22 4.23
N TRP A 74 -5.92 0.41 5.56
CA TRP A 74 -6.72 1.51 6.12
C TRP A 74 -6.21 2.88 5.64
N TYR A 75 -4.91 2.98 5.34
CA TYR A 75 -4.31 4.22 4.86
C TYR A 75 -4.53 4.45 3.36
N LEU A 76 -4.89 3.44 2.55
CA LEU A 76 -5.12 3.58 1.11
C LEU A 76 -6.44 4.33 0.80
N SER A 77 -6.81 5.30 1.63
CA SER A 77 -7.99 6.15 1.56
C SER A 77 -7.98 7.12 0.38
N GLU A 78 -9.15 7.66 0.04
CA GLU A 78 -9.28 8.72 -0.97
C GLU A 78 -8.41 9.95 -0.64
N ASP A 79 -8.06 10.19 0.63
CA ASP A 79 -7.20 11.31 1.02
C ASP A 79 -5.72 11.01 0.71
N LEU A 80 -5.24 9.81 1.07
CA LEU A 80 -3.82 9.44 0.99
C LEU A 80 -3.42 8.81 -0.34
N ILE A 81 -4.37 8.32 -1.14
CA ILE A 81 -4.11 7.90 -2.53
C ILE A 81 -3.48 9.04 -3.36
N ALA A 82 -3.74 10.29 -2.98
CA ALA A 82 -3.14 11.46 -3.63
C ALA A 82 -1.61 11.53 -3.46
N LEU A 83 -1.01 10.79 -2.53
CA LEU A 83 0.45 10.68 -2.42
C LEU A 83 1.07 10.06 -3.68
N ALA A 84 0.34 9.19 -4.39
CA ALA A 84 0.82 8.60 -5.65
C ALA A 84 0.98 9.61 -6.80
N PHE A 85 0.44 10.83 -6.68
CA PHE A 85 0.75 11.89 -7.67
C PHE A 85 2.23 12.29 -7.63
N PHE A 86 2.88 12.14 -6.48
CA PHE A 86 4.30 12.45 -6.28
C PHE A 86 5.23 11.29 -6.66
N ASP A 87 4.69 10.10 -6.98
CA ASP A 87 5.48 8.96 -7.43
C ASP A 87 6.05 9.25 -8.84
N ASP A 88 7.36 9.40 -8.96
CA ASP A 88 8.07 9.64 -10.22
C ASP A 88 8.17 8.38 -11.11
N LYS A 89 7.93 7.19 -10.55
CA LYS A 89 7.89 5.92 -11.27
C LYS A 89 6.55 5.65 -11.97
N PHE A 90 5.60 6.57 -11.85
CA PHE A 90 4.30 6.47 -12.50
C PHE A 90 4.39 6.90 -13.97
N GLU A 91 3.81 6.11 -14.88
CA GLU A 91 3.63 6.54 -16.26
C GLU A 91 2.65 7.71 -16.33
N ASP A 92 2.92 8.66 -17.23
CA ASP A 92 2.10 9.87 -17.41
C ASP A 92 0.62 9.56 -17.71
N GLY A 93 0.35 8.43 -18.36
CA GLY A 93 -1.01 7.98 -18.68
C GLY A 93 -1.87 7.72 -17.45
N GLU A 94 -1.36 7.00 -16.45
CA GLU A 94 -2.15 6.67 -15.26
C GLU A 94 -2.31 7.91 -14.36
N LYS A 95 -1.29 8.79 -14.27
CA LYS A 95 -1.42 10.09 -13.59
C LYS A 95 -2.52 10.96 -14.22
N LYS A 96 -2.64 10.93 -15.55
CA LYS A 96 -3.69 11.66 -16.27
C LYS A 96 -5.08 11.14 -15.91
N TRP A 97 -5.27 9.83 -15.85
CA TRP A 97 -6.55 9.25 -15.38
C TRP A 97 -6.86 9.56 -13.93
N MET A 98 -5.84 9.57 -13.05
CA MET A 98 -6.00 10.04 -11.68
C MET A 98 -6.47 11.50 -11.64
N LEU A 99 -5.86 12.38 -12.43
CA LEU A 99 -6.23 13.79 -12.52
C LEU A 99 -7.67 13.97 -13.02
N GLU A 100 -8.09 13.23 -14.04
CA GLU A 100 -9.46 13.22 -14.55
C GLU A 100 -10.46 12.80 -13.46
N ASN A 101 -10.10 11.89 -12.57
CA ASN A 101 -10.97 11.43 -11.49
C ASN A 101 -11.04 12.39 -10.29
N LEU A 102 -10.20 13.44 -10.21
CA LEU A 102 -10.29 14.47 -9.16
C LEU A 102 -11.59 15.29 -9.21
N VAL A 103 -12.35 15.25 -10.29
CA VAL A 103 -13.69 15.88 -10.34
C VAL A 103 -14.81 14.92 -9.97
N ARG A 104 -14.54 13.62 -9.88
CA ARG A 104 -15.55 12.60 -9.56
C ARG A 104 -15.99 12.76 -8.09
N PRO A 105 -17.30 12.83 -7.78
CA PRO A 105 -17.75 12.98 -6.41
C PRO A 105 -17.30 11.81 -5.53
N ALA A 106 -16.78 12.12 -4.35
CA ALA A 106 -16.52 11.14 -3.31
C ALA A 106 -17.82 10.42 -2.92
N SER A 107 -17.78 9.08 -2.84
CA SER A 107 -18.96 8.29 -2.44
C SER A 107 -18.76 7.70 -1.05
N LYS A 108 -19.83 7.61 -0.25
CA LYS A 108 -19.80 6.89 1.04
C LYS A 108 -19.30 5.44 0.90
N LYS A 109 -19.50 4.82 -0.27
CA LYS A 109 -19.03 3.46 -0.59
C LYS A 109 -17.53 3.41 -0.86
N ALA A 110 -16.95 4.44 -1.46
CA ALA A 110 -15.53 4.52 -1.72
C ALA A 110 -14.71 4.81 -0.45
N LEU A 111 -15.31 5.53 0.53
CA LEU A 111 -14.78 5.61 1.90
C LEU A 111 -14.76 4.27 2.63
N LYS A 112 -15.84 3.47 2.49
CA LYS A 112 -15.95 2.14 3.13
C LYS A 112 -15.17 1.03 2.41
N ARG A 113 -14.75 1.23 1.16
CA ARG A 113 -14.12 0.18 0.32
C ARG A 113 -12.81 -0.34 0.90
N LEU A 114 -12.19 0.42 1.81
CA LEU A 114 -10.87 0.13 2.38
C LEU A 114 -10.94 -0.29 3.84
N GLU A 115 -11.98 0.16 4.56
CA GLU A 115 -12.16 -0.14 5.98
C GLU A 115 -12.85 -1.49 6.27
N GLY A 116 -13.42 -2.18 5.27
CA GLY A 116 -14.22 -3.38 5.54
C GLY A 116 -14.21 -4.44 4.45
N LYS A 117 -13.53 -5.57 4.72
CA LYS A 117 -13.70 -6.95 4.19
C LYS A 117 -14.01 -7.16 2.68
N GLY A 118 -13.90 -6.14 1.82
CA GLY A 118 -14.52 -6.17 0.49
C GLY A 118 -13.70 -5.52 -0.61
N LEU A 119 -12.44 -5.16 -0.37
CA LEU A 119 -11.56 -4.73 -1.44
C LEU A 119 -11.18 -5.94 -2.29
N ARG A 120 -12.00 -6.21 -3.32
CA ARG A 120 -11.64 -7.13 -4.40
C ARG A 120 -10.72 -6.39 -5.35
N VAL A 121 -9.42 -6.50 -5.11
CA VAL A 121 -8.42 -6.12 -6.09
C VAL A 121 -8.36 -7.20 -7.16
N THR A 122 -8.53 -6.79 -8.40
CA THR A 122 -8.31 -7.59 -9.60
C THR A 122 -7.12 -7.02 -10.35
N ASN A 123 -6.61 -7.76 -11.33
CA ASN A 123 -5.53 -7.31 -12.22
C ASN A 123 -5.92 -6.08 -13.07
N THR A 124 -7.21 -5.74 -13.11
CA THR A 124 -7.74 -4.56 -13.79
C THR A 124 -7.97 -3.38 -12.86
N THR A 125 -7.71 -3.56 -11.56
CA THR A 125 -7.82 -2.48 -10.57
C THR A 125 -6.64 -1.54 -10.73
N THR A 126 -6.91 -0.26 -10.95
CA THR A 126 -5.92 0.82 -11.10
C THR A 126 -6.04 1.81 -9.94
N LEU A 127 -4.98 2.57 -9.66
CA LEU A 127 -5.03 3.59 -8.60
C LEU A 127 -6.00 4.72 -8.94
N SER A 128 -6.15 5.04 -10.24
CA SER A 128 -7.10 6.04 -10.71
C SER A 128 -8.53 5.76 -10.25
N GLY A 129 -8.94 4.49 -10.09
CA GLY A 129 -10.28 4.12 -9.62
C GLY A 129 -10.61 4.58 -8.19
N PHE A 130 -9.57 4.81 -7.38
CA PHE A 130 -9.65 5.26 -5.98
C PHE A 130 -9.59 6.78 -5.82
N VAL A 131 -9.17 7.51 -6.86
CA VAL A 131 -9.12 8.97 -6.83
C VAL A 131 -10.52 9.55 -6.96
N THR A 132 -10.82 10.56 -6.14
CA THR A 132 -12.09 11.31 -6.18
C THR A 132 -11.82 12.80 -5.89
N SER A 133 -12.89 13.60 -5.86
CA SER A 133 -12.83 14.99 -5.43
C SER A 133 -12.31 15.18 -4.00
N ARG A 134 -12.42 14.17 -3.14
CA ARG A 134 -11.87 14.21 -1.78
C ARG A 134 -10.35 14.15 -1.77
N SER A 135 -9.72 13.50 -2.76
CA SER A 135 -8.26 13.45 -2.89
C SER A 135 -7.61 14.83 -3.01
N LYS A 136 -8.36 15.87 -3.42
CA LYS A 136 -7.90 17.27 -3.43
C LYS A 136 -7.52 17.79 -2.05
N ARG A 137 -8.11 17.24 -0.99
CA ARG A 137 -7.88 17.67 0.39
C ARG A 137 -6.41 17.60 0.79
N LEU A 138 -5.66 16.61 0.29
CA LEU A 138 -4.22 16.53 0.54
C LEU A 138 -3.50 17.78 0.00
N PHE A 139 -3.80 18.20 -1.22
CA PHE A 139 -3.19 19.38 -1.83
C PHE A 139 -3.62 20.68 -1.14
N GLU A 140 -4.86 20.77 -0.70
CA GLU A 140 -5.35 21.89 0.12
C GLU A 140 -4.55 21.99 1.43
N LEU A 141 -4.31 20.87 2.13
CA LEU A 141 -3.50 20.85 3.34
C LEU A 141 -2.03 21.21 3.12
N LEU A 142 -1.47 20.82 1.96
CA LEU A 142 -0.09 21.17 1.60
C LEU A 142 0.07 22.65 1.21
N THR A 143 -0.99 23.27 0.68
CA THR A 143 -0.99 24.67 0.23
C THR A 143 -1.49 25.65 1.30
N ASP A 144 -2.32 25.21 2.26
CA ASP A 144 -2.79 26.00 3.40
C ASP A 144 -1.70 26.11 4.48
N ARG A 145 -0.53 26.65 4.10
CA ARG A 145 0.44 27.18 5.07
C ARG A 145 -0.05 28.55 5.52
N LYS A 146 -0.92 28.58 6.52
CA LYS A 146 -0.92 29.72 7.43
C LYS A 146 0.43 29.71 8.14
N GLU A 147 1.29 30.66 7.80
CA GLU A 147 2.49 30.92 8.60
C GLU A 147 2.05 31.22 10.03
N HIS A 148 2.16 30.25 10.93
CA HIS A 148 2.14 30.55 12.36
C HIS A 148 3.47 31.25 12.66
N PRO A 149 3.48 32.53 13.07
CA PRO A 149 4.71 33.19 13.45
C PRO A 149 5.33 32.41 14.60
N ARG A 150 6.54 31.88 14.38
CA ARG A 150 7.34 31.28 15.45
C ARG A 150 7.75 32.41 16.40
N THR A 151 6.94 32.68 17.41
CA THR A 151 7.32 33.55 18.53
C THR A 151 8.32 32.80 19.41
N TYR A 152 9.58 32.78 18.99
CA TYR A 152 10.67 32.43 19.89
C TYR A 152 10.92 33.64 20.79
N SER A 153 10.26 33.67 21.96
CA SER A 153 10.65 34.58 23.03
C SER A 153 12.03 34.17 23.53
N ARG A 154 13.06 34.90 23.10
CA ARG A 154 14.38 34.87 23.73
C ARG A 154 14.23 35.40 25.15
N THR A 155 14.20 34.50 26.13
CA THR A 155 14.52 34.85 27.51
C THR A 155 15.96 35.36 27.54
N LYS A 156 16.12 36.64 27.86
CA LYS A 156 17.43 37.22 28.21
C LYS A 156 17.83 36.64 29.57
N HIS A 157 18.93 35.91 29.61
CA HIS A 157 19.71 35.71 30.84
C HIS A 157 20.68 36.89 30.98
#